data_AF-A0A9W9M951-F1
#
_entry.id   AF-A0A9W9M951-F1
#
_cell.length_a   1.000
_cell.length_b   1.000
_cell.length_c   1.000
_cell.angle_alpha   90.00
_cell.angle_beta   90.00
_cell.angle_gamma   90.00
#
_symmetry.space_group_name_H-M   'P 1'
#
loop_
_entity.id
_entity.type
_entity.pdbx_description
1 polymer ?
#
loop_
_entity_poly.entity_id
_entity_poly.type
_entity_poly.pdbx_seq_one_letter_code
_entity_poly.pdbx_strand_id
1 'polypeptide(L)'
;MAVVVSSIKPGKISRAGDSVWLQNPSDYGLAKGISDPLNIDDTDEQFYVLSNLHQLHCVNVVRRRFRYYESQIDQPANELEAIFAAWTEHTDHCFEYLRLSITCGDFLVLEPASPPGTSPELTAGGL
;
A
#
# COMPACT_ATOMS: atom_id res chain seq x y z
N MET A 1 -19.55 -6.88 -4.37
CA MET A 1 -20.31 -7.07 -3.11
C MET A 1 -19.50 -6.38 -2.02
N ALA A 2 -19.94 -5.22 -1.53
CA ALA A 2 -19.25 -4.50 -0.46
C ALA A 2 -19.62 -5.15 0.88
N VAL A 3 -18.64 -5.65 1.62
CA VAL A 3 -18.87 -6.20 2.96
C VAL A 3 -18.93 -5.02 3.93
N VAL A 4 -20.15 -4.58 4.25
CA VAL A 4 -20.37 -3.67 5.38
C VAL A 4 -20.13 -4.49 6.65
N VAL A 5 -19.03 -4.22 7.34
CA VAL A 5 -18.66 -4.89 8.58
C VAL A 5 -19.61 -4.47 9.71
N SER A 6 -20.79 -5.07 9.75
CA SER A 6 -21.88 -4.71 10.69
C SER A 6 -21.81 -5.44 12.03
N SER A 7 -20.76 -6.22 12.29
CA SER A 7 -20.57 -6.92 13.57
C SER A 7 -19.10 -7.25 13.83
N ILE A 8 -18.34 -6.26 14.29
CA ILE A 8 -17.01 -6.48 14.86
C ILE A 8 -17.20 -7.01 16.28
N LYS A 9 -17.18 -8.33 16.48
CA LYS A 9 -16.80 -8.91 17.79
C LYS A 9 -15.42 -8.39 18.15
N PRO A 10 -15.04 -8.23 19.45
CA PRO A 10 -13.80 -7.56 19.85
C PRO A 10 -12.59 -8.22 19.18
N GLY A 11 -12.17 -7.63 18.05
CA GLY A 11 -11.07 -8.09 17.24
C GLY A 11 -9.79 -7.49 17.79
N LYS A 12 -8.73 -8.28 17.85
CA LYS A 12 -7.40 -7.75 18.12
C LYS A 12 -6.95 -6.99 16.87
N ILE A 13 -6.73 -5.69 17.02
CA ILE A 13 -6.00 -4.89 16.04
C ILE A 13 -4.52 -5.14 16.33
N SER A 14 -3.76 -5.57 15.32
CA SER A 14 -2.31 -5.70 15.48
C SER A 14 -1.73 -4.30 15.74
N ARG A 15 -0.74 -4.20 16.63
CA ARG A 15 -0.07 -2.92 16.95
C ARG A 15 0.67 -2.30 15.75
N ALA A 16 0.77 -3.01 14.62
CA ALA A 16 1.22 -2.53 13.31
C ALA A 16 -0.04 -2.31 12.44
N GLY A 17 -0.69 -1.19 12.69
CA GLY A 17 -2.13 -0.98 12.52
C GLY A 17 -2.65 -0.75 11.10
N ASP A 18 -2.30 -1.62 10.16
CA ASP A 18 -2.99 -1.73 8.87
C ASP A 18 -3.77 -3.04 8.67
N SER A 19 -3.63 -3.99 9.60
CA SER A 19 -4.28 -5.30 9.53
C SER A 19 -5.26 -5.57 10.67
N VAL A 20 -6.31 -6.33 10.35
CA VAL A 20 -7.35 -6.77 11.27
C VAL A 20 -7.41 -8.29 11.32
N TRP A 21 -7.57 -8.85 12.52
CA TRP A 21 -7.82 -10.28 12.68
C TRP A 21 -9.28 -10.60 12.39
N LEU A 22 -9.53 -11.65 11.59
CA LEU A 22 -10.87 -12.11 11.24
C LEU A 22 -11.12 -13.54 11.71
N GLN A 23 -12.23 -13.75 12.41
CA GLN A 23 -12.72 -15.10 12.71
C GLN A 23 -13.34 -15.73 11.45
N ASN A 24 -12.97 -16.97 11.13
CA ASN A 24 -13.50 -17.76 10.01
C ASN A 24 -13.55 -17.01 8.66
N PRO A 25 -12.42 -16.55 8.11
CA PRO A 25 -12.40 -15.77 6.87
C PRO A 25 -13.01 -16.50 5.65
N SER A 26 -13.04 -17.84 5.68
CA SER A 26 -13.71 -18.66 4.67
C SER A 26 -15.19 -18.35 4.52
N ASP A 27 -15.87 -17.92 5.59
CA ASP A 27 -17.30 -17.59 5.58
C ASP A 27 -17.59 -16.37 4.68
N TYR A 28 -16.57 -15.56 4.40
CA TYR A 28 -16.61 -14.39 3.53
C TYR A 28 -15.97 -14.63 2.15
N GLY A 29 -15.55 -15.87 1.86
CA GLY A 29 -14.86 -16.21 0.62
C GLY A 29 -13.46 -15.60 0.49
N LEU A 30 -12.82 -15.23 1.61
CA LEU A 30 -11.47 -14.67 1.60
C LEU A 30 -10.43 -15.78 1.47
N ALA A 31 -9.39 -15.51 0.65
CA ALA A 31 -8.18 -16.33 0.60
C ALA A 31 -7.38 -16.19 1.91
N LYS A 32 -6.33 -17.00 2.09
CA LYS A 32 -5.47 -16.93 3.28
C LYS A 32 -4.92 -15.52 3.50
N GLY A 33 -5.00 -15.05 4.74
CA GLY A 33 -4.43 -13.78 5.17
C GLY A 33 -2.93 -13.89 5.44
N ILE A 34 -2.41 -12.96 6.23
CA ILE A 34 -1.04 -12.97 6.74
C ILE A 34 -1.01 -13.46 8.19
N SER A 35 0.14 -13.95 8.63
CA SER A 35 0.44 -14.19 10.05
C SER A 35 0.52 -12.86 10.82
N ASP A 36 0.42 -12.90 12.16
CA ASP A 36 0.55 -11.68 12.98
C ASP A 36 1.91 -11.00 12.71
N PRO A 37 1.93 -9.77 12.14
CA PRO A 37 3.18 -9.08 11.83
C PRO A 37 4.06 -8.81 13.05
N LEU A 38 3.49 -8.86 14.26
CA LEU A 38 4.18 -8.53 15.51
C LEU A 38 4.43 -9.74 16.40
N ASN A 39 3.87 -10.90 16.07
CA ASN A 39 4.09 -12.13 16.82
C ASN A 39 4.56 -13.23 15.87
N ILE A 40 5.89 -13.38 15.76
CA ILE A 40 6.53 -14.33 14.86
C ILE A 40 6.20 -15.80 15.21
N ASP A 41 5.82 -16.05 16.48
CA ASP A 41 5.41 -17.38 16.93
C ASP A 41 3.94 -17.69 16.58
N ASP A 42 3.15 -16.68 16.20
CA ASP A 42 1.77 -16.84 15.75
C ASP A 42 1.75 -17.11 14.25
N THR A 43 1.36 -18.33 13.89
CA THR A 43 1.27 -18.79 12.50
C THR A 43 -0.15 -18.68 11.95
N ASP A 44 -1.10 -18.11 12.69
CA ASP A 44 -2.47 -17.96 12.24
C ASP A 44 -2.56 -16.93 11.09
N GLU A 45 -2.84 -17.43 9.89
CA GLU A 45 -2.98 -16.62 8.66
C GLU A 45 -4.35 -15.92 8.58
N GLN A 46 -4.77 -15.30 9.70
CA GLN A 46 -6.09 -14.69 9.87
C GLN A 46 -6.06 -13.17 9.95
N PHE A 47 -4.90 -12.55 9.73
CA PHE A 47 -4.80 -11.10 9.61
C PHE A 47 -4.98 -10.66 8.16
N TYR A 48 -5.77 -9.62 7.96
CA TYR A 48 -6.10 -9.07 6.65
C TYR A 48 -5.82 -7.57 6.65
N VAL A 49 -5.14 -7.10 5.62
CA VAL A 49 -4.78 -5.68 5.50
C VAL A 49 -5.95 -4.91 4.92
N LEU A 50 -6.20 -3.70 5.42
CA LEU A 50 -7.16 -2.79 4.82
C LEU A 50 -6.58 -2.25 3.49
N SER A 51 -7.30 -2.46 2.38
CA SER A 51 -6.87 -2.08 1.02
C SER A 51 -6.38 -0.64 0.93
N ASN A 52 -7.13 0.30 1.52
CA ASN A 52 -6.77 1.71 1.48
C ASN A 52 -5.47 2.01 2.24
N LEU A 53 -5.19 1.33 3.35
CA LEU A 53 -3.94 1.48 4.09
C LEU A 53 -2.76 0.86 3.34
N HIS A 54 -2.96 -0.28 2.68
CA HIS A 54 -1.95 -0.88 1.83
C HIS A 54 -1.63 0.01 0.62
N GLN A 55 -2.66 0.58 -0.05
CA GLN A 55 -2.47 1.54 -1.14
C GLN A 55 -1.70 2.79 -0.68
N LEU A 56 -2.03 3.35 0.50
CA LEU A 56 -1.28 4.47 1.08
C LEU A 56 0.18 4.10 1.38
N HIS A 57 0.44 2.90 1.89
CA HIS A 57 1.80 2.39 2.07
C HIS A 57 2.56 2.36 0.74
N CYS A 58 1.95 1.80 -0.32
CA CYS A 58 2.55 1.73 -1.66
C CYS A 58 2.86 3.13 -2.22
N VAL A 59 1.93 4.08 -2.15
CA VAL A 59 2.15 5.47 -2.61
C VAL A 59 3.33 6.11 -1.87
N ASN A 60 3.45 5.89 -0.56
CA ASN A 60 4.58 6.40 0.22
C ASN A 60 5.91 5.71 -0.16
N VAL A 61 5.92 4.41 -0.45
CA VAL A 61 7.11 3.71 -0.96
C VAL A 61 7.55 4.32 -2.30
N VAL A 62 6.63 4.52 -3.24
CA VAL A 62 6.91 5.13 -4.54
C VAL A 62 7.43 6.56 -4.36
N ARG A 63 6.77 7.39 -3.53
CA ARG A 63 7.21 8.76 -3.23
C ARG A 63 8.64 8.79 -2.69
N ARG A 64 8.96 7.93 -1.72
CA ARG A 64 10.32 7.83 -1.16
C ARG A 64 11.35 7.43 -2.19
N ARG A 65 11.03 6.45 -3.04
CA ARG A 65 11.94 6.02 -4.11
C ARG A 65 12.13 7.09 -5.17
N PHE A 66 11.06 7.82 -5.52
CA PHE A 66 11.11 8.96 -6.42
C PHE A 66 12.01 10.08 -5.87
N ARG A 67 11.77 10.52 -4.62
CA ARG A 67 12.59 11.54 -3.95
C ARG A 67 14.06 11.13 -3.82
N TYR A 68 14.32 9.85 -3.56
CA TYR A 68 15.69 9.33 -3.54
C TYR A 68 16.40 9.51 -4.89
N TYR A 69 15.74 9.20 -6.01
CA TYR A 69 16.35 9.34 -7.33
C TYR A 69 16.48 10.80 -7.76
N GLU A 70 15.47 11.61 -7.48
CA GLU A 70 15.51 13.05 -7.73
C GLU A 70 16.67 13.72 -7.00
N SER A 71 16.97 13.30 -5.76
CA SER A 71 18.12 13.83 -5.01
C SER A 71 19.48 13.42 -5.58
N GLN A 72 19.55 12.47 -6.53
CA GLN A 72 20.78 12.10 -7.22
C GLN A 72 21.00 12.92 -8.50
N ILE A 73 20.03 13.75 -8.91
CA ILE A 73 20.16 14.61 -10.08
C ILE A 73 20.92 15.87 -9.64
N ASP A 74 21.96 16.23 -10.39
CA ASP A 74 22.75 17.44 -10.13
C ASP A 74 21.89 18.72 -10.18
N GLN A 75 22.38 19.77 -9.52
CA GLN A 75 21.75 21.09 -9.58
C GLN A 75 21.64 21.54 -11.05
N PRO A 76 20.50 22.12 -11.44
CA PRO A 76 20.28 22.52 -12.82
C PRO A 76 21.35 23.53 -13.29
N ALA A 77 22.09 23.16 -14.32
CA ALA A 77 23.14 23.95 -14.95
C ALA A 77 22.59 24.96 -15.98
N ASN A 78 21.30 24.85 -16.36
CA ASN A 78 20.64 25.75 -17.30
C ASN A 78 19.13 25.90 -17.01
N GLU A 79 18.48 26.84 -17.70
CA GLU A 79 17.05 27.18 -17.54
C GLU A 79 16.10 26.01 -17.84
N LEU A 80 16.45 25.14 -18.80
CA LEU A 80 15.68 23.93 -19.10
C LEU A 80 15.70 22.96 -17.91
N GLU A 81 16.86 22.80 -17.28
CA GLU A 81 17.01 21.97 -16.08
C GLU A 81 16.34 22.61 -14.86
N ALA A 82 16.28 23.94 -14.76
CA ALA A 82 15.52 24.63 -13.72
C ALA A 82 14.01 24.41 -13.87
N ILE A 83 13.51 24.33 -15.11
CA ILE A 83 12.13 23.89 -15.40
C ILE A 83 11.93 22.44 -14.95
N PHE A 84 12.90 21.54 -15.16
CA PHE A 84 12.87 20.18 -14.62
C PHE A 84 12.82 20.15 -13.08
N ALA A 85 13.58 21.02 -12.40
CA ALA A 85 13.49 21.17 -10.94
C ALA A 85 12.12 21.68 -10.46
N ALA A 86 11.38 22.44 -11.29
CA ALA A 86 9.99 22.82 -10.99
C ALA A 86 8.99 21.63 -11.05
N TRP A 87 9.41 20.46 -11.55
CA TRP A 87 8.60 19.23 -11.47
C TRP A 87 8.58 18.61 -10.08
N THR A 88 9.51 18.99 -9.18
CA THR A 88 9.52 18.55 -7.78
C THR A 88 8.19 18.90 -7.09
N GLU A 89 7.69 20.11 -7.30
CA GLU A 89 6.43 20.59 -6.75
C GLU A 89 5.24 19.90 -7.41
N HIS A 90 5.25 19.80 -8.75
CA HIS A 90 4.19 19.10 -9.49
C HIS A 90 4.04 17.64 -9.05
N THR A 91 5.15 16.92 -8.88
CA THR A 91 5.12 15.53 -8.42
C THR A 91 4.65 15.40 -6.97
N ASP A 92 4.96 16.36 -6.09
CA ASP A 92 4.38 16.39 -4.74
C ASP A 92 2.86 16.58 -4.77
N HIS A 93 2.36 17.49 -5.61
CA HIS A 93 0.92 17.62 -5.83
C HIS A 93 0.31 16.31 -6.34
N CYS A 94 0.94 15.63 -7.30
CA CYS A 94 0.48 14.33 -7.80
C CYS A 94 0.37 13.28 -6.68
N PHE A 95 1.40 13.14 -5.85
CA PHE A 95 1.37 12.21 -4.72
C PHE A 95 0.27 12.57 -3.70
N GLU A 96 0.04 13.86 -3.45
CA GLU A 96 -1.02 14.30 -2.55
C GLU A 96 -2.42 14.05 -3.12
N TYR A 97 -2.63 14.27 -4.42
CA TYR A 97 -3.89 13.91 -5.09
C TYR A 97 -4.17 12.40 -5.02
N LEU A 98 -3.15 11.56 -5.17
CA LEU A 98 -3.30 10.11 -4.98
C LEU A 98 -3.68 9.76 -3.54
N ARG A 99 -2.99 10.35 -2.55
CA ARG A 99 -3.29 10.15 -1.12
C ARG A 99 -4.73 10.53 -0.79
N LEU A 100 -5.19 11.69 -1.27
CA LEU A 100 -6.56 12.17 -1.06
C LEU A 100 -7.58 11.28 -1.78
N SER A 101 -7.30 10.83 -3.00
CA SER A 101 -8.18 9.94 -3.76
C SER A 101 -8.37 8.60 -3.06
N ILE A 102 -7.32 8.02 -2.49
CA ILE A 102 -7.40 6.79 -1.70
C ILE A 102 -8.15 7.02 -0.38
N THR A 103 -7.83 8.12 0.33
CA THR A 103 -8.42 8.38 1.65
C THR A 103 -9.91 8.71 1.57
N CYS A 104 -10.33 9.45 0.54
CA CYS A 104 -11.68 9.99 0.42
C CYS A 104 -12.56 9.28 -0.60
N GLY A 105 -11.98 8.50 -1.52
CA GLY A 105 -12.67 7.86 -2.64
C GLY A 105 -12.70 6.33 -2.58
N ASP A 106 -12.02 5.70 -1.62
CA ASP A 106 -11.93 4.24 -1.56
C ASP A 106 -12.98 3.62 -0.62
N PHE A 107 -13.29 2.35 -0.86
CA PHE A 107 -14.11 1.52 0.01
C PHE A 107 -13.24 0.82 1.05
N LEU A 108 -13.82 0.50 2.22
CA LEU A 108 -13.17 -0.36 3.19
C LEU A 108 -13.21 -1.81 2.70
N VAL A 109 -12.14 -2.22 2.02
CA VAL A 109 -11.93 -3.58 1.49
C VAL A 109 -10.78 -4.24 2.26
N LEU A 110 -10.88 -5.57 2.42
CA LEU A 110 -9.90 -6.39 3.10
C LEU A 110 -9.13 -7.21 2.06
N GLU A 111 -7.81 -7.22 2.17
CA GLU A 111 -6.92 -7.93 1.26
C GLU A 111 -6.29 -9.14 1.97
N PRO A 112 -6.17 -10.29 1.27
CA PRO A 112 -5.36 -11.41 1.71
C PRO A 112 -3.85 -11.07 1.59
N ALA A 113 -2.98 -12.07 1.77
CA ALA A 113 -1.55 -11.88 1.59
C ALA A 113 -1.20 -11.27 0.21
N SER A 114 -0.29 -10.29 0.21
CA SER A 114 0.18 -9.63 -1.01
C SER A 114 0.83 -10.63 -1.98
N PRO A 115 0.65 -10.47 -3.30
CA PRO A 115 1.32 -11.29 -4.29
C PRO A 115 2.86 -11.13 -4.22
N PRO A 116 3.65 -12.09 -4.74
CA PRO A 116 5.12 -12.10 -4.64
C PRO A 116 5.85 -11.01 -5.46
N GLY A 117 5.14 -10.00 -5.96
CA GLY A 117 5.66 -8.94 -6.81
C GLY A 117 5.36 -9.16 -8.30
N THR A 118 6.16 -8.53 -9.17
CA THR A 118 5.99 -8.60 -10.62
C THR A 118 6.01 -10.05 -11.11
N SER A 119 4.99 -10.41 -11.90
CA SER A 119 4.86 -11.75 -12.47
C SER A 119 6.09 -12.11 -13.32
N PRO A 120 6.59 -13.37 -13.30
CA PRO A 120 7.69 -13.80 -14.15
C PRO A 120 7.49 -13.52 -15.65
N GLU A 121 6.25 -13.57 -16.12
CA GLU A 121 5.85 -13.26 -17.50
C GLU A 121 6.15 -11.80 -17.88
N LEU A 122 6.18 -10.89 -16.90
CA LEU A 122 6.49 -9.47 -17.10
C LEU A 122 7.97 -9.14 -16.89
N THR A 123 8.75 -10.05 -16.29
CA THR A 123 10.21 -9.87 -16.07
C THR A 123 11.08 -10.65 -17.06
N ALA A 124 10.53 -11.65 -17.76
CA ALA A 124 11.26 -12.47 -18.73
C ALA A 124 11.88 -11.68 -19.89
N GLY A 125 11.44 -10.44 -20.14
CA GLY A 125 11.94 -9.53 -21.17
C GLY A 125 12.95 -8.47 -20.69
N GLY A 126 13.38 -8.52 -19.43
CA GLY A 126 14.37 -7.58 -18.89
C GLY A 126 13.81 -6.20 -18.52
N LEU A 127 12.80 -6.17 -17.65
CA LEU A 127 12.64 -5.03 -16.74
C LEU A 127 13.79 -5.00 -15.73
#